data_AF-A7T3F1-F1
#
_entry.id   AF-A7T3F1-F1
#
_cell.length_a   1.000
_cell.length_b   1.000
_cell.length_c   1.000
_cell.angle_alpha   90.00
_cell.angle_beta   90.00
_cell.angle_gamma   90.00
#
_symmetry.space_group_name_H-M   'P 1'
#
loop_
_entity.id
_entity.type
_entity.pdbx_description
1 polymer ?
#
loop_
_entity_poly.entity_id
_entity_poly.type
_entity_poly.pdbx_seq_one_letter_code
_entity_poly.pdbx_strand_id
1 'polypeptide(L)' 'QVVIQAGVVTPEGIAVDWVARNLYFSDRVQDKIMVSTLTGRHMKTLLDNLGEPRALVVDPSQGLYCRIKPFKKVHQ' A
#
# COMPACT_ATOMS: atom_id res chain seq x y z
N GLN A 1 -1.47 -18.84 9.76
CA GLN A 1 -0.16 -18.16 9.60
C GLN A 1 -0.42 -16.66 9.46
N VAL A 2 0.39 -15.82 10.11
CA VAL A 2 0.36 -14.35 9.97
C VAL A 2 1.48 -13.93 9.02
N VAL A 3 1.21 -13.00 8.10
CA VAL A 3 2.18 -12.54 7.08
C VAL A 3 2.81 -11.19 7.48
N ILE A 4 2.00 -10.24 7.94
CA ILE A 4 2.45 -8.94 8.45
C ILE A 4 1.89 -8.79 9.86
N GLN A 5 2.75 -8.56 10.85
CA GLN A 5 2.36 -8.38 12.25
C GLN A 5 2.68 -6.97 12.79
N ALA A 6 3.63 -6.26 12.19
CA ALA A 6 4.11 -4.96 12.67
C ALA A 6 4.50 -4.04 11.51
N GLY A 7 4.72 -2.76 11.81
CA GLY A 7 5.09 -1.73 10.82
C GLY A 7 3.92 -1.17 10.01
N VAL A 8 2.69 -1.54 10.38
CA VAL A 8 1.43 -0.98 9.89
C VAL A 8 0.64 -0.38 11.06
N VAL A 9 -0.09 0.69 10.80
CA VAL A 9 -0.93 1.42 11.75
C VAL A 9 -2.40 1.34 11.33
N THR A 10 -2.72 1.66 10.08
CA THR A 10 -4.10 1.57 9.57
C THR A 10 -4.10 1.08 8.13
N PRO A 11 -3.88 -0.23 7.90
CA PRO A 11 -3.93 -0.77 6.55
C PRO A 11 -5.35 -0.77 6.00
N GLU A 12 -5.59 -0.11 4.86
CA GLU A 12 -6.94 0.01 4.25
C GLU A 12 -7.09 -0.72 2.91
N GLY A 13 -5.99 -0.97 2.21
CA GLY A 13 -5.97 -1.65 0.92
C GLY A 13 -4.85 -2.68 0.84
N ILE A 14 -5.11 -3.77 0.13
CA ILE A 14 -4.16 -4.85 -0.11
C ILE A 14 -4.29 -5.33 -1.55
N ALA A 15 -3.17 -5.66 -2.18
CA ALA A 15 -3.13 -6.21 -3.53
C ALA A 15 -2.00 -7.23 -3.65
N VAL A 16 -2.22 -8.27 -4.46
CA VAL A 16 -1.27 -9.38 -4.65
C VAL A 16 -0.79 -9.37 -6.09
N ASP A 17 0.53 -9.30 -6.27
CA ASP A 17 1.16 -9.65 -7.54
C ASP A 17 1.54 -11.13 -7.50
N TRP A 18 0.76 -11.96 -8.19
CA TRP A 18 1.01 -13.40 -8.23
C TRP A 18 2.18 -13.80 -9.13
N VAL A 19 2.58 -12.92 -10.07
CA VAL A 19 3.69 -13.16 -10.99
C VAL A 19 5.01 -12.85 -10.29
N ALA A 20 5.15 -11.64 -9.73
CA ALA A 20 6.36 -11.23 -9.02
C ALA A 20 6.43 -11.73 -7.56
N ARG A 21 5.33 -12.33 -7.06
CA ARG A 21 5.22 -12.87 -5.70
C ARG A 21 5.39 -11.79 -4.63
N ASN A 22 4.74 -10.65 -4.84
CA ASN A 22 4.75 -9.50 -3.94
C ASN A 22 3.37 -9.21 -3.37
N LEU A 23 3.36 -8.68 -2.16
CA LEU A 23 2.19 -8.18 -1.46
C LEU A 23 2.31 -6.66 -1.30
N TYR A 24 1.34 -5.92 -1.82
CA TYR A 24 1.26 -4.47 -1.69
C TYR A 24 0.14 -4.11 -0.74
N PHE A 25 0.35 -3.10 0.11
CA PHE A 25 -0.67 -2.63 1.04
C PHE A 25 -0.53 -1.14 1.32
N SER A 26 -1.65 -0.46 1.47
CA SER A 26 -1.72 0.97 1.78
C SER A 26 -1.95 1.15 3.26
N ASP A 27 -1.28 2.13 3.85
CA ASP A 27 -1.51 2.57 5.23
C ASP A 27 -1.99 4.02 5.22
N ARG A 28 -3.23 4.22 5.66
CA ARG A 28 -3.88 5.53 5.61
C ARG A 28 -3.22 6.53 6.56
N VAL A 29 -2.85 6.12 7.76
CA VAL A 29 -2.32 7.04 8.79
C VAL A 29 -0.85 7.34 8.53
N GLN A 30 -0.10 6.37 8.02
CA GLN A 30 1.30 6.58 7.66
C GLN A 30 1.49 7.23 6.29
N ASP A 31 0.41 7.47 5.52
CA ASP A 31 0.43 8.03 4.16
C ASP A 31 1.36 7.30 3.18
N LYS A 32 1.37 5.96 3.26
CA LYS A 32 2.32 5.11 2.52
C LYS A 32 1.64 3.98 1.76
N ILE A 33 2.26 3.59 0.66
CA ILE A 33 2.10 2.25 0.10
C ILE A 33 3.39 1.48 0.39
N MET A 34 3.24 0.30 0.94
CA MET A 34 4.33 -0.62 1.27
C MET A 34 4.24 -1.88 0.43
N VAL A 35 5.37 -2.54 0.27
CA VAL A 35 5.50 -3.81 -0.43
C VAL A 35 6.31 -4.79 0.41
N SER A 36 5.96 -6.07 0.37
CA SER A 36 6.73 -7.18 0.92
C SER A 36 6.64 -8.40 0.00
N THR A 37 7.40 -9.46 0.28
CA THR A 37 7.14 -10.76 -0.35
C THR A 37 5.80 -11.33 0.13
N LEU A 38 5.26 -12.37 -0.52
CA LEU A 38 4.05 -13.06 -0.03
C LEU A 38 4.18 -13.68 1.37
N THR A 39 5.40 -13.80 1.89
CA THR A 39 5.69 -14.27 3.26
C THR A 39 5.95 -13.12 4.24
N GLY A 40 5.77 -11.87 3.83
CA GLY A 40 5.95 -10.68 4.65
C GLY A 40 7.41 -10.25 4.82
N ARG A 41 8.35 -10.92 4.13
CA ARG A 41 9.77 -10.57 4.21
C ARG A 41 10.07 -9.34 3.38
N HIS A 42 11.17 -8.67 3.72
CA HIS A 42 11.69 -7.51 2.98
C HIS A 42 10.67 -6.39 2.80
N MET A 43 9.83 -6.18 3.83
CA MET A 43 8.87 -5.10 3.85
C MET A 43 9.58 -3.75 3.72
N LYS A 44 9.13 -2.92 2.77
CA LYS A 44 9.66 -1.57 2.54
C LYS A 44 8.56 -0.63 2.08
N THR A 45 8.79 0.67 2.29
CA THR A 45 7.99 1.72 1.67
C THR A 45 8.25 1.73 0.16
N LEU A 46 7.18 1.69 -0.63
CA LEU A 46 7.23 1.84 -2.08
C LEU A 46 6.96 3.28 -2.49
N LEU A 47 5.94 3.90 -1.88
CA LEU A 47 5.54 5.28 -2.08
C LEU A 47 5.12 5.90 -0.75
N ASP A 48 5.35 7.20 -0.58
CA ASP A 48 5.00 7.97 0.61
C ASP A 48 4.35 9.31 0.26
N ASN A 49 3.93 10.06 1.29
CA ASN A 49 3.30 11.38 1.16
C ASN A 49 2.04 11.37 0.28
N LEU A 50 1.26 10.29 0.34
CA LEU A 50 0.16 10.03 -0.59
C LEU A 50 -1.18 10.64 -0.19
N GLY A 51 -1.33 11.21 1.01
CA GLY A 51 -2.58 11.86 1.43
C GLY A 51 -3.75 10.88 1.55
N GLU A 52 -3.70 10.01 2.55
CA GLU A 52 -4.66 8.95 2.82
C GLU A 52 -4.85 7.96 1.65
N PRO A 53 -3.81 7.17 1.28
CA PRO A 53 -3.97 6.13 0.27
C PRO A 53 -4.96 5.06 0.74
N ARG A 54 -5.89 4.66 -0.13
CA ARG A 54 -6.94 3.67 0.20
C ARG A 54 -6.85 2.42 -0.66
N ALA A 55 -7.76 2.25 -1.61
CA ALA A 55 -7.87 1.04 -2.42
C ALA A 55 -6.65 0.87 -3.33
N LEU A 56 -6.15 -0.36 -3.43
CA LEU A 56 -5.04 -0.77 -4.29
C LEU A 56 -5.51 -1.86 -5.26
N VAL A 57 -5.00 -1.82 -6.49
CA VAL A 57 -5.16 -2.88 -7.48
C VAL A 57 -3.82 -3.07 -8.19
N VAL A 58 -3.43 -4.33 -8.40
CA VAL A 58 -2.26 -4.68 -9.21
C VAL A 58 -2.75 -5.32 -10.50
N ASP A 59 -2.22 -4.84 -11.62
CA ASP A 59 -2.18 -5.54 -12.89
C ASP A 59 -0.72 -5.93 -13.14
N PRO A 60 -0.33 -7.22 -13.09
CA PRO A 60 1.05 -7.63 -13.29
C PRO A 60 1.66 -7.22 -14.66
N SER A 61 0.82 -6.90 -15.65
CA SER A 61 1.25 -6.45 -16.98
C SER A 61 1.35 -4.92 -17.11
N GLN A 62 0.64 -4.16 -16.26
CA GLN A 62 0.54 -2.69 -16.37
C GLN A 62 1.07 -1.94 -15.13
N GLY A 63 1.08 -2.57 -13.96
CA GLY A 63 1.61 -2.04 -12.71
C GLY A 63 0.57 -1.90 -11.59
N LEU A 64 0.85 -1.00 -10.64
CA LEU A 64 0.06 -0.76 -9.44
C LEU A 64 -0.80 0.49 -9.58
N TYR A 65 -2.09 0.38 -9.26
CA TYR A 65 -3.06 1.46 -9.22
C TYR A 65 -3.51 1.70 -7.78
N CYS A 66 -3.63 2.97 -7.38
CA CYS A 66 -4.09 3.36 -6.05
C CYS A 66 -5.12 4.48 -6.13
N ARG A 67 -6.17 4.40 -5.31
CA ARG A 67 -7.07 5.53 -5.06
C ARG A 67 -6.57 6.35 -3.88
N ILE A 68 -6.22 7.60 -4.17
CA ILE A 68 -5.84 8.61 -3.20
C ILE A 68 -7.04 9.54 -2.97
N LYS A 69 -7.28 9.96 -1.72
CA LYS A 69 -8.23 11.04 -1.47
C LYS A 69 -7.64 12.36 -1.95
N PRO A 70 -8.39 13.19 -2.67
CA PRO A 70 -7.89 14.51 -3.03
C PRO A 70 -7.62 15.33 -1.77
N PHE A 71 -6.42 15.90 -1.67
CA PHE A 71 -6.07 16.87 -0.64
C PHE A 71 -7.04 18.05 -0.74
N LYS A 72 -7.94 18.20 0.24
CA LYS A 72 -8.70 19.45 0.39
C LYS A 72 -7.76 20.46 1.05
N LYS A 73 -7.17 21.37 0.27
CA LYS A 73 -6.61 22.61 0.82
C LYS A 73 -7.75 23.43 1.42
N VAL A 74 -7.98 23.32 2.72
CA VAL A 74 -8.71 24.36 3.46
C VAL A 74 -7.76 25.57 3.50
N HIS A 75 -8.07 26.59 2.70
CA HIS A 75 -7.50 27.91 2.92
C HIS A 75 -8.20 28.48 4.16
N GLN A 76 -7.40 28.81 5.17
CA GLN A 76 -7.75 29.91 6.08
C GLN A 76 -7.19 31.19 5.47
#